data_AF-A0A2E4WI92-F1
#
_entry.id   AF-A0A2E4WI92-F1
#
_cell.length_a   1.000
_cell.length_b   1.000
_cell.length_c   1.000
_cell.angle_alpha   90.00
_cell.angle_beta   90.00
_cell.angle_gamma   90.00
#
_symmetry.space_group_name_H-M   'P 1'
#
loop_
_entity.id
_entity.type
_entity.pdbx_description
1 polymer ?
#
loop_
_entity_poly.entity_id
_entity_poly.type
_entity_poly.pdbx_seq_one_letter_code
_entity_poly.pdbx_strand_id
1 'polypeptide(L)'
;MQYKKFRQAHVLLWMFSISLFIQCSTETWQLGEGFRWQPLLPSGNNKGLEPLHSSKTDIDFINFVSKENIAYNRGLLNGGGVAIGDIDNDGLADIYFCKTDGSNALYRNKGNWKFE
;
A
#
# COMPACT_ATOMS: atom_id res chain seq x y z
N MET A 1 -43.46 -35.78 -48.99
CA MET A 1 -43.22 -35.56 -47.53
C MET A 1 -41.76 -35.17 -47.33
N GLN A 2 -41.52 -34.35 -46.31
CA GLN A 2 -40.44 -33.37 -46.17
C GLN A 2 -39.01 -33.91 -45.99
N TYR A 3 -38.06 -33.15 -46.52
CA TYR A 3 -36.65 -33.13 -46.13
C TYR A 3 -36.50 -32.74 -44.65
N LYS A 4 -35.78 -33.54 -43.84
CA LYS A 4 -35.26 -33.11 -42.53
C LYS A 4 -33.76 -32.83 -42.64
N LYS A 5 -33.42 -31.56 -42.81
CA LYS A 5 -32.12 -30.95 -42.47
C LYS A 5 -32.31 -30.20 -41.16
N PHE A 6 -31.79 -30.68 -40.03
CA PHE A 6 -31.67 -29.94 -38.77
C PHE A 6 -30.80 -30.78 -37.83
N ARG A 7 -29.74 -30.31 -37.16
CA ARG A 7 -28.97 -29.06 -37.20
C ARG A 7 -27.80 -29.35 -36.25
N GLN A 8 -26.56 -29.17 -36.70
CA GLN A 8 -25.35 -29.20 -35.87
C GLN A 8 -25.34 -27.99 -34.93
N ALA A 9 -26.14 -28.03 -33.86
CA ALA A 9 -26.34 -26.86 -32.99
C ALA A 9 -26.00 -27.13 -31.51
N HIS A 10 -25.36 -28.26 -31.17
CA HIS A 10 -25.03 -28.59 -29.77
C HIS A 10 -23.53 -28.61 -29.46
N VAL A 11 -22.67 -28.63 -30.49
CA VAL A 11 -21.21 -28.63 -30.30
C VAL A 11 -20.65 -27.20 -30.16
N LEU A 12 -21.34 -26.20 -30.70
CA LEU A 12 -20.89 -24.80 -30.66
C LEU A 12 -21.13 -24.08 -29.32
N LEU A 13 -21.95 -24.63 -28.42
CA LEU A 13 -22.27 -23.98 -27.14
C LEU A 13 -21.30 -24.37 -25.99
N TRP A 14 -20.48 -25.41 -26.19
CA TRP A 14 -19.51 -25.86 -25.18
C TRP A 14 -18.12 -25.22 -25.31
N MET A 15 -17.82 -24.54 -26.41
CA MET A 15 -16.53 -23.85 -26.57
C MET A 15 -16.53 -22.41 -26.04
N PHE A 16 -17.68 -21.88 -25.61
CA PHE A 16 -17.76 -20.49 -25.13
C PHE A 16 -17.58 -20.34 -23.61
N SER A 17 -17.51 -21.44 -22.86
CA SER A 17 -17.37 -21.43 -21.40
C SER A 17 -15.95 -21.68 -20.87
N ILE A 18 -14.97 -21.90 -21.75
CA ILE A 18 -13.57 -22.22 -21.38
C ILE A 18 -12.60 -21.03 -21.63
N SER A 19 -13.11 -19.84 -21.99
CA SER A 19 -12.24 -18.67 -22.23
C SER A 19 -12.20 -17.64 -21.09
N LEU A 20 -12.88 -17.90 -19.97
CA LEU A 20 -12.70 -17.12 -18.73
C LEU A 20 -11.64 -17.76 -17.82
N PHE A 21 -10.59 -18.36 -18.39
CA PHE A 21 -9.40 -18.66 -17.62
C PHE A 21 -8.55 -17.39 -17.50
N ILE A 22 -8.83 -16.66 -16.43
CA ILE A 22 -7.80 -16.03 -15.60
C ILE A 22 -6.87 -15.12 -16.39
N GLN A 23 -7.36 -13.93 -16.75
CA GLN A 23 -6.46 -12.78 -16.84
C GLN A 23 -6.15 -12.34 -15.40
N CYS A 24 -5.43 -13.17 -14.65
CA CYS A 24 -4.76 -12.73 -13.44
C CYS A 24 -3.66 -11.81 -13.93
N SER A 25 -3.85 -10.49 -13.77
CA SER A 25 -2.76 -9.55 -13.97
C SER A 25 -1.65 -9.95 -13.01
N THR A 26 -0.56 -10.50 -13.53
CA THR A 26 0.62 -10.76 -12.73
C THR A 26 1.12 -9.39 -12.28
N GLU A 27 0.97 -9.10 -10.99
CA GLU A 27 1.72 -8.02 -10.36
C GLU A 27 3.19 -8.26 -10.70
N THR A 28 3.77 -7.37 -11.51
CA THR A 28 5.12 -7.56 -12.05
C THR A 28 6.15 -7.13 -11.02
N TRP A 29 6.15 -7.82 -9.88
CA TRP A 29 7.24 -7.77 -8.93
C TRP A 29 8.51 -8.27 -9.63
N GLN A 30 9.53 -7.41 -9.67
CA GLN A 30 10.86 -7.78 -10.11
C GLN A 30 11.61 -8.40 -8.94
N LEU A 31 12.18 -9.58 -9.17
CA LEU A 31 12.91 -10.33 -8.15
C LEU A 31 14.37 -9.89 -8.10
N GLY A 32 14.87 -9.67 -6.90
CA GLY A 32 16.30 -9.54 -6.59
C GLY A 32 16.73 -10.61 -5.59
N GLU A 33 18.01 -10.62 -5.23
CA GLU A 33 18.53 -11.57 -4.24
C GLU A 33 17.97 -11.24 -2.85
N GLY A 34 16.93 -11.98 -2.44
CA GLY A 34 16.28 -11.81 -1.13
C GLY A 34 15.25 -10.67 -1.06
N PHE A 35 14.91 -10.02 -2.17
CA PHE A 35 13.90 -8.96 -2.20
C PHE A 35 13.08 -8.97 -3.49
N ARG A 36 11.98 -8.22 -3.49
CA ARG A 36 11.21 -7.91 -4.69
C ARG A 36 10.88 -6.43 -4.74
N TRP A 37 10.80 -5.86 -5.93
CA TRP A 37 10.50 -4.45 -6.12
C TRP A 37 9.63 -4.25 -7.35
N GLN A 38 8.93 -3.12 -7.44
CA GLN A 38 8.17 -2.75 -8.62
C GLN A 38 8.34 -1.25 -8.86
N PRO A 39 8.46 -0.79 -10.13
CA PRO A 39 8.43 0.64 -10.40
C PRO A 39 7.07 1.21 -9.97
N LEU A 40 7.10 2.26 -9.15
CA LEU A 40 5.91 3.04 -8.84
C LEU A 40 5.57 3.88 -10.07
N LEU A 41 4.39 3.65 -10.64
CA LEU A 41 3.80 4.48 -11.70
C LEU A 41 2.78 5.41 -11.04
N PRO A 42 3.12 6.68 -10.76
CA PRO A 42 2.19 7.60 -10.12
C PRO A 42 0.97 7.81 -11.01
N SER A 43 -0.23 7.66 -10.47
CA SER A 43 -1.49 7.74 -11.23
C SER A 43 -1.99 9.18 -11.44
N GLY A 44 -1.16 10.19 -11.24
CA GLY A 44 -1.56 11.61 -11.25
C GLY A 44 -0.84 12.46 -12.30
N ASN A 45 -1.53 13.49 -12.79
CA ASN A 45 -0.94 14.53 -13.65
C ASN A 45 -0.05 15.52 -12.88
N ASN A 46 -0.05 15.45 -11.55
CA ASN A 46 0.73 16.33 -10.70
C ASN A 46 2.19 15.88 -10.65
N LYS A 47 3.11 16.80 -10.97
CA LYS A 47 4.54 16.56 -10.84
C LYS A 47 4.95 16.83 -9.39
N GLY A 48 4.97 15.79 -8.54
CA GLY A 48 5.58 15.87 -7.22
C GLY A 48 4.71 15.35 -6.08
N LEU A 49 5.11 15.71 -4.86
CA LEU A 49 4.45 15.32 -3.61
C LEU A 49 3.45 16.39 -3.19
N GLU A 50 2.27 15.94 -2.72
CA GLU A 50 1.26 16.80 -2.10
C GLU A 50 1.38 16.69 -0.57
N PRO A 51 1.46 17.81 0.17
CA PRO A 51 1.46 17.75 1.62
C PRO A 51 0.09 17.30 2.14
N LEU A 52 0.09 16.35 3.07
CA LEU A 52 -1.10 15.96 3.82
C LEU A 52 -1.06 16.58 5.21
N HIS A 53 -2.04 17.42 5.52
CA HIS A 53 -2.15 18.07 6.82
C HIS A 53 -2.72 17.10 7.88
N SER A 54 -2.34 17.30 9.14
CA SER A 54 -2.86 16.53 10.28
C SER A 54 -4.39 16.59 10.37
N SER A 55 -5.02 17.70 10.00
CA SER A 55 -6.48 17.82 9.94
C SER A 55 -7.14 16.86 8.93
N LYS A 56 -6.37 16.38 7.94
CA LYS A 56 -6.81 15.40 6.94
C LYS A 56 -6.41 13.99 7.35
N THR A 57 -5.26 13.78 7.97
CA THR A 57 -4.73 12.44 8.25
C THR A 57 -4.95 11.93 9.67
N ASP A 58 -5.22 12.84 10.60
CA ASP A 58 -5.23 12.58 12.05
C ASP A 58 -3.85 12.14 12.60
N ILE A 59 -2.78 12.36 11.84
CA ILE A 59 -1.40 12.21 12.30
C ILE A 59 -0.92 13.55 12.89
N ASP A 60 -0.72 13.59 14.20
CA ASP A 60 -0.26 14.75 14.97
C ASP A 60 1.10 14.54 15.65
N PHE A 61 1.82 13.49 15.25
CA PHE A 61 3.10 13.10 15.84
C PHE A 61 4.15 14.21 15.76
N ILE A 62 4.80 14.48 16.90
CA ILE A 62 5.96 15.38 17.00
C ILE A 62 7.07 14.67 17.78
N ASN A 63 8.24 14.54 17.15
CA ASN A 63 9.47 14.13 17.83
C ASN A 63 10.14 15.35 18.47
N PHE A 64 9.66 15.74 19.65
CA PHE A 64 10.22 16.86 20.41
C PHE A 64 11.39 16.39 21.27
N VAL A 65 12.49 17.16 21.24
CA VAL A 65 13.64 16.98 22.14
C VAL A 65 14.02 18.34 22.71
N SER A 66 14.20 18.43 24.03
CA SER A 66 14.56 19.68 24.70
C SER A 66 15.99 20.12 24.33
N LYS A 67 16.26 21.43 24.45
CA LYS A 67 17.61 21.97 24.19
C LYS A 67 18.62 21.41 25.18
N GLU A 68 18.19 21.15 26.41
CA GLU A 68 19.00 20.56 27.48
C GLU A 68 19.41 19.14 27.12
N ASN A 69 18.47 18.32 26.63
CA ASN A 69 18.76 16.96 26.19
C ASN A 69 19.68 16.94 24.95
N ILE A 70 19.46 17.86 24.00
CA ILE A 70 20.35 18.02 22.83
C ILE A 70 21.76 18.45 23.24
N ALA A 71 21.90 19.33 24.25
CA ALA A 71 23.19 19.77 24.76
C ALA A 71 23.97 18.62 25.42
N TYR A 72 23.25 17.73 26.12
CA TYR A 72 23.83 16.53 26.74
C TYR A 72 24.20 15.46 25.70
N ASN A 73 23.31 15.19 24.74
CA ASN A 73 23.52 14.19 23.69
C ASN A 73 23.08 14.74 22.32
N ARG A 74 24.05 15.20 21.52
CA ARG A 74 23.80 15.71 20.17
C ARG A 74 23.30 14.65 19.19
N GLY A 75 23.51 13.37 19.47
CA GLY A 75 23.00 12.26 18.64
C GLY A 75 21.47 12.22 18.57
N LEU A 76 20.78 12.84 19.54
CA LEU A 76 19.32 12.96 19.55
C LEU A 76 18.79 13.76 18.33
N LEU A 77 19.62 14.58 17.68
CA LEU A 77 19.25 15.32 16.46
C LEU A 77 19.09 14.42 15.23
N ASN A 78 19.59 13.19 15.26
CA ASN A 78 19.40 12.23 14.17
C ASN A 78 17.95 11.71 14.09
N GLY A 79 17.16 11.90 15.15
CA GLY A 79 15.78 11.42 15.26
C GLY A 79 15.67 9.93 15.63
N GLY A 80 14.44 9.46 15.84
CA GLY A 80 14.14 8.07 16.20
C GLY A 80 13.87 7.14 15.00
N GLY A 81 13.56 7.70 13.83
CA GLY A 81 13.17 6.95 12.65
C GLY A 81 11.68 6.65 12.55
N VAL A 82 11.29 6.00 11.45
CA VAL A 82 9.92 5.60 11.13
C VAL A 82 9.93 4.22 10.50
N ALA A 83 8.92 3.40 10.80
CA ALA A 83 8.68 2.13 10.13
C ALA A 83 7.27 2.10 9.54
N ILE A 84 7.11 1.34 8.46
CA ILE A 84 5.83 1.14 7.76
C ILE A 84 5.59 -0.36 7.66
N GLY A 85 4.37 -0.79 7.94
CA GLY A 85 3.99 -2.20 7.85
C GLY A 85 2.49 -2.37 8.07
N ASP A 86 1.94 -3.49 7.61
CA ASP A 86 0.56 -3.90 7.88
C ASP A 86 0.57 -4.73 9.17
N ILE A 87 0.22 -4.12 10.31
CA ILE A 87 0.42 -4.74 11.62
C ILE A 87 -0.79 -5.58 12.06
N ASP A 88 -1.99 -5.25 11.58
CA ASP A 88 -3.22 -5.96 11.89
C ASP A 88 -3.77 -6.82 10.74
N ASN A 89 -3.01 -6.93 9.64
CA ASN A 89 -3.27 -7.76 8.46
C ASN A 89 -4.56 -7.37 7.71
N ASP A 90 -4.88 -6.08 7.67
CA ASP A 90 -6.05 -5.57 6.93
C ASP A 90 -5.72 -5.18 5.48
N GLY A 91 -4.44 -5.29 5.09
CA GLY A 91 -3.93 -4.94 3.77
C GLY A 91 -3.60 -3.47 3.62
N LEU A 92 -3.71 -2.66 4.68
CA LEU A 92 -3.33 -1.25 4.70
C LEU A 92 -1.98 -1.06 5.41
N ALA A 93 -1.24 -0.06 4.96
CA ALA A 93 0.06 0.27 5.55
C ALA A 93 -0.12 1.17 6.77
N ASP A 94 0.22 0.67 7.96
CA ASP A 94 0.32 1.42 9.21
C ASP A 94 1.67 2.12 9.34
N ILE A 95 1.75 3.07 10.28
CA ILE A 95 2.95 3.88 10.53
C ILE A 95 3.36 3.77 11.99
N TYR A 96 4.63 3.39 12.24
CA TYR A 96 5.21 3.42 13.57
C TYR A 96 6.29 4.51 13.66
N PHE A 97 6.04 5.51 14.50
CA PHE A 97 6.99 6.58 14.77
C PHE A 97 7.76 6.34 16.06
N CYS A 98 9.09 6.42 15.97
CA CYS A 98 9.96 6.33 17.12
C CYS A 98 10.25 7.73 17.66
N LYS A 99 9.93 7.96 18.95
CA LYS A 99 10.38 9.17 19.62
C LYS A 99 11.81 8.99 20.09
N THR A 100 12.57 10.07 19.95
CA THR A 100 13.89 10.19 20.54
C THR A 100 13.82 10.34 22.06
N ASP A 101 12.73 10.94 22.55
CA ASP A 101 12.43 11.10 23.97
C ASP A 101 10.94 10.89 24.22
N GLY A 102 10.61 10.03 25.17
CA GLY A 102 9.24 9.60 25.49
C GLY A 102 8.75 8.39 24.68
N SER A 103 7.42 8.26 24.57
CA SER A 103 6.78 7.07 24.00
C SER A 103 6.66 7.14 22.48
N ASN A 104 6.97 6.02 21.83
CA ASN A 104 6.68 5.79 20.42
C ASN A 104 5.17 5.76 20.14
N ALA A 105 4.79 5.93 18.88
CA ALA A 105 3.40 5.93 18.45
C ALA A 105 3.18 5.00 17.26
N LEU A 106 2.13 4.18 17.33
CA LEU A 106 1.59 3.43 16.21
C LEU A 106 0.34 4.15 15.71
N TYR A 107 0.33 4.53 14.45
CA TYR A 107 -0.83 5.07 13.75
C TYR A 107 -1.39 3.99 12.83
N ARG A 108 -2.60 3.51 13.11
CA ARG A 108 -3.26 2.50 12.29
C ARG A 108 -4.01 3.12 11.14
N ASN A 109 -3.85 2.60 9.94
CA ASN A 109 -4.48 3.13 8.75
C ASN A 109 -5.93 2.68 8.65
N LYS A 110 -6.86 3.62 8.47
CA LYS A 110 -8.32 3.35 8.32
C LYS A 110 -8.78 3.46 6.87
N GLY A 111 -7.84 3.58 5.93
CA GLY A 111 -8.09 3.88 4.53
C GLY A 111 -8.27 5.37 4.28
N ASN A 112 -8.30 5.78 3.02
CA ASN A 112 -8.50 7.17 2.59
C ASN A 112 -7.57 8.19 3.25
N TRP A 113 -6.33 7.78 3.57
CA TRP A 113 -5.33 8.58 4.27
C TRP A 113 -5.73 9.01 5.70
N LYS A 114 -6.65 8.29 6.36
CA LYS A 114 -7.06 8.52 7.75
C LYS A 114 -6.38 7.53 8.70
N PHE A 115 -5.96 8.01 9.86
CA PHE A 115 -5.24 7.22 10.86
C PHE A 115 -5.83 7.39 12.26
N GLU A 116 -5.51 6.48 13.17
CA GLU A 116 -5.85 6.53 14.60
C GLU A 116 -4.68 6.10 15.50
#